data_AF-A0A923R1V4-F1
#
_entry.id   AF-A0A923R1V4-F1
#
_cell.length_a   1.000
_cell.length_b   1.000
_cell.length_c   1.000
_cell.angle_alpha   90.00
_cell.angle_beta   90.00
_cell.angle_gamma   90.00
#
_symmetry.space_group_name_H-M   'P 1'
#
loop_
_entity.id
_entity.type
_entity.pdbx_description
1 polymer ?
#
loop_
_entity_poly.entity_id
_entity_poly.type
_entity_poly.pdbx_seq_one_letter_code
_entity_poly.pdbx_strand_id
1 'polypeptide(L)'
;MKLAKQILLVIFFLLCAFILLFYLTVKVNPPSVNLSDTTNITRTVSKDSVYYSGNNWLKKNEYGMWEMYVEGPAFHRGYINGLLSKEQVVKQEEIFIGRLDQMLPGKIYQKFLLMVIGWFNRNLDDSVPLENQKEIYGVSLSASEKFSFIAPNYQRILNYHAAHDIGHAMQNMNLVACTSVGLWGKRTKDSSILIGRNFDFYMGEDFAKEKIILFVKPDSGFKFMSVTWGGFTGIVSGMNEKGVTVTLNASKSGLPSGAATPVSIIGRQILQYAGNIDQAYKIASSYQSFVSESFMIGSKTDNKVAIIEKTPEKTTLLLPTENMITCSNHFQGKDWTNDSLNVSNIRENPTEPRRQRLLELVEPRQNITPVEIAEILRNRFGRNGKDIGMGNEEALNQFVAHHSIIFNPTKGLVWISANPYQLGAYVCYDLEKVFAEKGLKEKKVIFEKNLIIPEDSFIYSVEFKELQFFKQTTEKIKEIIWNNGKESLSNQDLTHFSKSNPQYYFTWMMLGDYFNSKQQYAQAIFQYKLALKLNIPRKNDIVALNNRIKECQEKINN
;
A
#
# COMPACT_ATOMS: atom_id res chain seq x y z
N MET A 1 23.73 -5.55 52.59
CA MET A 1 23.97 -4.39 51.69
C MET A 1 25.06 -4.62 50.64
N LYS A 2 26.25 -5.12 50.97
CA LYS A 2 27.37 -5.29 50.00
C LYS A 2 27.07 -6.31 48.88
N LEU A 3 26.48 -7.45 49.23
CA LEU A 3 26.07 -8.49 48.27
C LEU A 3 24.97 -8.01 47.32
N ALA A 4 23.95 -7.29 47.83
CA ALA A 4 22.89 -6.73 47.00
C ALA A 4 23.43 -5.70 45.97
N LYS A 5 24.42 -4.88 46.36
CA LYS A 5 25.11 -3.96 45.44
C LYS A 5 25.91 -4.71 44.37
N GLN A 6 26.59 -5.80 44.73
CA GLN A 6 27.32 -6.63 43.77
C GLN A 6 26.38 -7.34 42.78
N ILE A 7 25.24 -7.86 43.25
CA ILE A 7 24.22 -8.47 42.40
C ILE A 7 23.63 -7.44 41.42
N LEU A 8 23.28 -6.24 41.89
CA LEU A 8 22.80 -5.16 41.03
C LEU A 8 23.83 -4.74 39.98
N LEU A 9 25.12 -4.70 40.34
CA LEU A 9 26.19 -4.37 39.40
C LEU A 9 26.35 -5.45 38.32
N VAL A 10 26.29 -6.73 38.68
CA VAL A 10 26.33 -7.84 37.72
C VAL A 10 25.12 -7.81 36.78
N ILE A 11 23.91 -7.61 37.32
CA ILE A 11 22.69 -7.47 36.50
C ILE A 11 22.83 -6.29 35.53
N PHE A 12 23.37 -5.16 35.99
CA PHE A 12 23.63 -4.00 35.14
C PHE A 12 24.61 -4.32 34.00
N PHE A 13 25.75 -4.97 34.30
CA PHE A 13 26.70 -5.36 33.26
C PHE A 13 26.12 -6.38 32.27
N LEU A 14 25.36 -7.36 32.75
CA LEU A 14 24.66 -8.33 31.88
C LEU A 14 23.64 -7.63 30.99
N LEU A 15 22.91 -6.65 31.51
CA LEU A 15 21.97 -5.85 30.73
C LEU A 15 22.69 -5.01 29.67
N CYS A 16 23.80 -4.34 30.03
CA CYS A 16 24.61 -3.59 29.07
C CYS A 16 25.20 -4.50 27.98
N ALA A 17 25.72 -5.68 28.36
CA ALA A 17 26.24 -6.66 27.42
C ALA A 17 25.14 -7.19 26.48
N PHE A 18 23.95 -7.48 27.02
CA PHE A 18 22.79 -7.89 26.23
C PHE A 18 22.37 -6.80 25.23
N ILE A 19 22.28 -5.54 25.66
CA ILE A 19 21.94 -4.40 24.79
C ILE A 19 23.01 -4.24 23.70
N LEU A 20 24.29 -4.30 24.05
CA LEU A 20 25.38 -4.21 23.07
C LEU A 20 25.32 -5.36 22.05
N LEU A 21 25.17 -6.60 22.54
CA LEU A 21 25.04 -7.78 21.68
C LEU A 21 23.83 -7.64 20.75
N PHE A 22 22.69 -7.20 21.29
CA PHE A 22 21.49 -6.93 20.51
C PHE A 22 21.78 -5.96 19.37
N TYR A 23 22.35 -4.77 19.66
CA TYR A 23 22.68 -3.77 18.64
C TYR A 23 23.67 -4.29 17.58
N LEU A 24 24.64 -5.11 17.98
CA LEU A 24 25.58 -5.75 17.05
C LEU A 24 24.89 -6.78 16.16
N THR A 25 23.93 -7.54 16.70
CA THR A 25 23.22 -8.60 15.96
C THR A 25 22.15 -8.08 15.01
N VAL A 26 21.50 -6.95 15.30
CA VAL A 26 20.42 -6.41 14.46
C VAL A 26 20.92 -5.46 13.37
N LYS A 27 22.21 -5.11 13.38
CA LYS A 27 22.79 -4.19 12.42
C LYS A 27 22.95 -4.88 11.06
N VAL A 28 22.34 -4.30 10.03
CA VAL A 28 22.47 -4.75 8.65
C VAL A 28 23.51 -3.87 7.93
N ASN A 29 24.53 -4.49 7.34
CA ASN A 29 25.57 -3.76 6.61
C ASN A 29 25.16 -3.58 5.14
N PRO A 30 25.48 -2.43 4.51
CA PRO A 30 25.23 -2.24 3.10
C PRO A 30 26.06 -3.21 2.24
N PRO A 31 25.58 -3.59 1.05
CA PRO A 31 26.32 -4.44 0.13
C PRO A 31 27.58 -3.72 -0.38
N SER A 32 28.63 -4.47 -0.69
CA SER A 32 29.84 -3.92 -1.29
C SER A 32 29.57 -3.35 -2.69
N VAL A 33 29.90 -2.07 -2.87
CA VAL A 33 29.77 -1.30 -4.11
C VAL A 33 30.92 -0.31 -4.24
N ASN A 34 31.25 0.09 -5.46
CA ASN A 34 32.27 1.11 -5.70
C ASN A 34 31.65 2.52 -5.69
N LEU A 35 31.84 3.27 -4.61
CA LEU A 35 31.30 4.62 -4.48
C LEU A 35 32.02 5.65 -5.36
N SER A 36 33.26 5.38 -5.80
CA SER A 36 33.99 6.30 -6.69
C SER A 36 33.25 6.55 -8.00
N ASP A 37 32.46 5.57 -8.44
CA ASP A 37 31.76 5.61 -9.73
C ASP A 37 30.59 6.62 -9.71
N THR A 38 30.19 7.09 -8.53
CA THR A 38 29.14 8.12 -8.38
C THR A 38 29.68 9.56 -8.33
N THR A 39 31.00 9.75 -8.23
CA THR A 39 31.60 11.08 -8.00
C THR A 39 31.29 12.13 -9.06
N ASN A 40 31.11 11.69 -10.32
CA ASN A 40 30.79 12.56 -11.45
C ASN A 40 29.28 12.64 -11.74
N ILE A 41 28.45 11.91 -10.98
CA ILE A 41 26.99 11.92 -11.16
C ILE A 41 26.41 13.10 -10.39
N THR A 42 25.87 14.06 -11.12
CA THR A 42 25.24 15.25 -10.53
C THR A 42 23.80 15.40 -11.00
N ARG A 43 22.97 16.02 -10.17
CA ARG A 43 21.60 16.42 -10.52
C ARG A 43 21.63 17.81 -11.12
N THR A 44 21.11 17.96 -12.32
CA THR A 44 20.85 19.27 -12.93
C THR A 44 19.36 19.55 -12.95
N VAL A 45 18.99 20.82 -12.89
CA VAL A 45 17.60 21.28 -12.98
C VAL A 45 17.46 22.11 -14.25
N SER A 46 16.47 21.80 -15.09
CA SER A 46 16.12 22.64 -16.24
C SER A 46 15.26 23.84 -15.81
N LYS A 47 15.09 24.80 -16.71
CA LYS A 47 14.22 25.97 -16.48
C LYS A 47 12.77 25.56 -16.15
N ASP A 48 12.31 24.42 -16.64
CA ASP A 48 10.94 23.93 -16.46
C ASP A 48 10.78 22.99 -15.25
N SER A 49 11.72 23.03 -14.29
CA SER A 49 11.73 22.15 -13.11
C SER A 49 11.79 20.65 -13.45
N VAL A 50 12.49 20.29 -14.53
CA VAL A 50 12.88 18.90 -14.81
C VAL A 50 14.23 18.63 -14.16
N TYR A 51 14.29 17.60 -13.32
CA TYR A 51 15.55 17.11 -12.75
C TYR A 51 16.13 16.04 -13.65
N TYR A 52 17.42 16.11 -13.97
CA TYR A 52 18.06 15.11 -14.82
C TYR A 52 19.52 14.84 -14.46
N SER A 53 19.99 13.66 -14.84
CA SER A 53 21.38 13.22 -14.74
C SER A 53 21.70 12.22 -15.85
N GLY A 54 22.50 12.63 -16.83
CA GLY A 54 22.70 11.85 -18.06
C GLY A 54 21.38 11.65 -18.81
N ASN A 55 21.00 10.38 -19.03
CA ASN A 55 19.73 10.01 -19.68
C ASN A 55 18.53 9.95 -18.72
N ASN A 56 18.78 10.02 -17.43
CA ASN A 56 17.79 9.82 -16.37
C ASN A 56 17.12 11.13 -16.01
N TRP A 57 15.82 11.09 -15.69
CA TRP A 57 15.06 12.29 -15.42
C TRP A 57 13.89 12.06 -14.46
N LEU A 58 13.47 13.13 -13.79
CA LEU A 58 12.29 13.23 -12.94
C LEU A 58 11.58 14.56 -13.23
N LYS A 59 10.27 14.50 -13.45
CA LYS A 59 9.42 15.69 -13.61
C LYS A 59 8.05 15.47 -13.01
N LYS A 60 7.35 16.57 -12.72
CA LYS A 60 5.94 16.54 -12.32
C LYS A 60 5.06 16.88 -13.51
N ASN A 61 4.08 16.04 -13.83
CA ASN A 61 3.16 16.26 -14.95
C ASN A 61 2.03 17.24 -14.59
N GLU A 62 1.17 17.55 -15.56
CA GLU A 62 0.06 18.51 -15.38
C GLU A 62 -1.04 18.00 -14.42
N TYR A 63 -1.07 16.70 -14.15
CA TYR A 63 -1.97 16.05 -13.19
C TYR A 63 -1.37 15.92 -11.78
N GLY A 64 -0.19 16.52 -11.55
CA GLY A 64 0.47 16.52 -10.25
C GLY A 64 1.14 15.20 -9.87
N MET A 65 1.31 14.25 -10.79
CA MET A 65 2.06 13.02 -10.57
C MET A 65 3.52 13.18 -10.97
N TRP A 66 4.41 12.55 -10.21
CA TRP A 66 5.82 12.47 -10.58
C TRP A 66 6.03 11.38 -11.62
N GLU A 67 6.82 11.67 -12.64
CA GLU A 67 7.23 10.73 -13.70
C GLU A 67 8.75 10.65 -13.67
N MET A 68 9.29 9.44 -13.59
CA MET A 68 10.73 9.20 -13.50
C MET A 68 11.16 8.16 -14.52
N TYR A 69 12.29 8.40 -15.18
CA TYR A 69 13.01 7.39 -15.96
C TYR A 69 14.41 7.19 -15.38
N VAL A 70 14.76 5.93 -15.14
CA VAL A 70 16.12 5.53 -14.71
C VAL A 70 16.62 4.33 -15.50
N GLU A 71 17.92 4.32 -15.82
CA GLU A 71 18.57 3.22 -16.52
C GLU A 71 19.95 2.88 -15.97
N GLY A 72 20.39 1.64 -16.23
CA GLY A 72 21.75 1.16 -15.93
C GLY A 72 21.84 0.19 -14.75
N PRO A 73 23.07 -0.09 -14.28
CA PRO A 73 23.34 -1.07 -13.24
C PRO A 73 22.68 -0.77 -11.91
N ALA A 74 22.34 -1.81 -11.16
CA ALA A 74 21.51 -1.73 -9.96
C ALA A 74 21.89 -0.62 -8.97
N PHE A 75 23.16 -0.55 -8.56
CA PHE A 75 23.62 0.49 -7.64
C PHE A 75 23.49 1.90 -8.23
N HIS A 76 23.98 2.12 -9.45
CA HIS A 76 23.91 3.43 -10.11
C HIS A 76 22.47 3.88 -10.36
N ARG A 77 21.61 2.96 -10.81
CA ARG A 77 20.19 3.21 -11.00
C ARG A 77 19.54 3.63 -9.68
N GLY A 78 19.82 2.92 -8.59
CA GLY A 78 19.35 3.27 -7.25
C GLY A 78 19.86 4.64 -6.79
N TYR A 79 21.15 4.90 -6.96
CA TYR A 79 21.77 6.19 -6.62
C TYR A 79 21.13 7.35 -7.37
N ILE A 80 20.96 7.21 -8.68
CA ILE A 80 20.34 8.24 -9.53
C ILE A 80 18.86 8.43 -9.17
N ASN A 81 18.12 7.36 -8.91
CA ASN A 81 16.74 7.43 -8.43
C ASN A 81 16.66 8.28 -7.14
N GLY A 82 17.46 7.93 -6.13
CA GLY A 82 17.52 8.68 -4.88
C GLY A 82 17.95 10.14 -5.09
N LEU A 83 18.97 10.36 -5.91
CA LEU A 83 19.50 11.70 -6.22
C LEU A 83 18.44 12.58 -6.88
N LEU A 84 17.74 12.07 -7.90
CA LEU A 84 16.71 12.81 -8.62
C LEU A 84 15.47 13.07 -7.76
N SER A 85 15.11 12.12 -6.89
CA SER A 85 13.90 12.18 -6.05
C SER A 85 14.18 12.47 -4.58
N LYS A 86 15.31 13.11 -4.26
CA LYS A 86 15.78 13.33 -2.88
C LYS A 86 14.69 13.91 -1.99
N GLU A 87 13.94 14.89 -2.48
CA GLU A 87 12.86 15.51 -1.72
C GLU A 87 11.71 14.53 -1.46
N GLN A 88 11.36 13.67 -2.42
CA GLN A 88 10.32 12.65 -2.25
C GLN A 88 10.77 11.56 -1.28
N VAL A 89 12.04 11.13 -1.32
CA VAL A 89 12.58 10.13 -0.38
C VAL A 89 12.47 10.63 1.05
N VAL A 90 12.93 11.86 1.31
CA VAL A 90 12.87 12.47 2.64
C VAL A 90 11.42 12.63 3.08
N LYS A 91 10.56 13.19 2.22
CA LYS A 91 9.16 13.45 2.56
C LYS A 91 8.38 12.17 2.87
N GLN A 92 8.61 11.08 2.13
CA GLN A 92 7.95 9.80 2.40
C GLN A 92 8.40 9.19 3.73
N GLU A 93 9.68 9.30 4.11
CA GLU A 93 10.12 8.91 5.46
C GLU A 93 9.40 9.73 6.55
N GLU A 94 9.29 11.04 6.37
CA GLU A 94 8.62 11.91 7.35
C GLU A 94 7.14 11.56 7.51
N ILE A 95 6.43 11.34 6.40
CA ILE A 95 5.01 10.95 6.43
C ILE A 95 4.86 9.56 7.09
N PHE A 96 5.68 8.59 6.69
CA PHE A 96 5.61 7.22 7.22
C PHE A 96 5.85 7.19 8.73
N ILE A 97 6.94 7.81 9.19
CA ILE A 97 7.30 7.84 10.62
C ILE A 97 6.30 8.68 11.42
N GLY A 98 5.86 9.82 10.87
CA GLY A 98 4.82 10.64 11.49
C GLY A 98 3.50 9.87 11.66
N ARG A 99 3.13 9.02 10.70
CA ARG A 99 1.94 8.19 10.82
C ARG A 99 2.10 7.09 11.86
N LEU A 100 3.26 6.43 11.94
CA LEU A 100 3.55 5.47 13.01
C LEU A 100 3.42 6.10 14.40
N ASP A 101 3.83 7.37 14.54
CA ASP A 101 3.68 8.14 15.78
C ASP A 101 2.22 8.33 16.21
N GLN A 102 1.31 8.48 15.24
CA GLN A 102 -0.13 8.60 15.49
C GLN A 102 -0.82 7.25 15.73
N MET A 103 -0.27 6.16 15.17
CA MET A 103 -0.88 4.82 15.25
C MET A 103 -0.45 4.03 16.48
N LEU A 104 0.74 4.29 17.03
CA LEU A 104 1.33 3.49 18.11
C LEU A 104 1.32 4.22 19.46
N PRO A 105 0.89 3.57 20.56
CA PRO A 105 0.72 4.21 21.86
C PRO A 105 2.06 4.49 22.56
N GLY A 106 2.48 5.75 22.57
CA GLY A 106 3.58 6.23 23.42
C GLY A 106 5.00 5.80 23.00
N LYS A 107 6.00 6.59 23.39
CA LYS A 107 7.39 6.41 22.94
C LYS A 107 8.07 5.13 23.45
N ILE A 108 7.64 4.61 24.60
CA ILE A 108 8.21 3.37 25.18
C ILE A 108 7.81 2.15 24.33
N TYR A 109 6.52 2.04 23.98
CA TYR A 109 6.03 0.94 23.16
C TYR A 109 6.59 0.99 21.74
N GLN A 110 6.73 2.18 21.16
CA GLN A 110 7.40 2.35 19.87
C GLN A 110 8.85 1.83 19.91
N LYS A 111 9.63 2.17 20.95
CA LYS A 111 10.99 1.64 21.11
C LYS A 111 10.99 0.12 21.26
N PHE A 112 10.05 -0.43 22.01
CA PHE A 112 9.88 -1.88 22.12
C PHE A 112 9.60 -2.53 20.75
N LEU A 113 8.65 -2.00 19.99
CA LEU A 113 8.32 -2.49 18.65
C LEU A 113 9.51 -2.38 17.69
N LEU A 114 10.27 -1.28 17.72
CA LEU A 114 11.48 -1.13 16.91
C LEU A 114 12.53 -2.19 17.25
N MET A 115 12.69 -2.57 18.52
CA MET A 115 13.58 -3.67 18.90
C MET A 115 13.06 -5.01 18.36
N VAL A 116 11.76 -5.31 18.50
CA VAL A 116 11.20 -6.56 17.97
C VAL A 116 11.37 -6.63 16.45
N ILE A 117 11.07 -5.55 15.73
CA ILE A 117 11.24 -5.47 14.27
C ILE A 117 12.71 -5.62 13.89
N GLY A 118 13.62 -4.91 14.56
CA GLY A 118 15.06 -5.01 14.31
C GLY A 118 15.59 -6.42 14.52
N TRP A 119 15.13 -7.13 15.56
CA TRP A 119 15.48 -8.53 15.79
C TRP A 119 14.91 -9.44 14.71
N PHE A 120 13.65 -9.24 14.34
CA PHE A 120 12.96 -10.06 13.36
C PHE A 120 13.59 -9.96 11.97
N ASN A 121 14.00 -8.75 11.58
CA ASN A 121 14.56 -8.43 10.27
C ASN A 121 16.09 -8.37 10.24
N ARG A 122 16.78 -8.88 11.27
CA ARG A 122 18.25 -8.82 11.36
C ARG A 122 18.98 -9.48 10.19
N ASN A 123 18.33 -10.44 9.53
CA ASN A 123 18.84 -11.17 8.36
C ASN A 123 17.96 -10.94 7.12
N LEU A 124 17.28 -9.79 7.04
CA LEU A 124 16.41 -9.48 5.90
C LEU A 124 17.19 -9.38 4.59
N ASP A 125 18.41 -8.86 4.63
CA ASP A 125 19.33 -8.78 3.50
C ASP A 125 19.67 -10.15 2.91
N ASP A 126 19.87 -11.18 3.73
CA ASP A 126 20.12 -12.56 3.26
C ASP A 126 19.01 -13.09 2.33
N SER A 127 17.78 -12.59 2.51
CA SER A 127 16.61 -13.01 1.74
C SER A 127 16.31 -12.09 0.54
N VAL A 128 17.05 -11.00 0.36
CA VAL A 128 16.85 -10.05 -0.74
C VAL A 128 17.95 -10.27 -1.79
N PRO A 129 17.63 -10.42 -3.08
CA PRO A 129 18.65 -10.57 -4.13
C PRO A 129 19.66 -9.43 -4.13
N LEU A 130 20.94 -9.74 -4.35
CA LEU A 130 22.04 -8.77 -4.30
C LEU A 130 21.83 -7.57 -5.24
N GLU A 131 21.20 -7.78 -6.40
CA GLU A 131 20.83 -6.68 -7.30
C GLU A 131 19.91 -5.68 -6.58
N ASN A 132 18.84 -6.15 -5.94
CA ASN A 132 17.91 -5.29 -5.22
C ASN A 132 18.57 -4.66 -3.98
N GLN A 133 19.43 -5.37 -3.26
CA GLN A 133 20.19 -4.79 -2.15
C GLN A 133 21.02 -3.59 -2.61
N LYS A 134 21.70 -3.71 -3.76
CA LYS A 134 22.52 -2.63 -4.33
C LYS A 134 21.67 -1.44 -4.77
N GLU A 135 20.52 -1.67 -5.40
CA GLU A 135 19.59 -0.61 -5.80
C GLU A 135 19.00 0.12 -4.59
N ILE A 136 18.55 -0.63 -3.57
CA ILE A 136 18.09 -0.10 -2.28
C ILE A 136 19.18 0.73 -1.61
N TYR A 137 20.42 0.24 -1.62
CA TYR A 137 21.54 0.98 -1.05
C TYR A 137 21.78 2.31 -1.77
N GLY A 138 21.79 2.31 -3.10
CA GLY A 138 21.90 3.54 -3.89
C GLY A 138 20.85 4.58 -3.51
N VAL A 139 19.56 4.18 -3.43
CA VAL A 139 18.47 5.09 -3.04
C VAL A 139 18.66 5.60 -1.61
N SER A 140 19.09 4.73 -0.69
CA SER A 140 19.24 5.07 0.73
C SER A 140 20.26 6.17 1.02
N LEU A 141 21.19 6.43 0.11
CA LEU A 141 22.15 7.53 0.24
C LEU A 141 21.49 8.91 0.15
N SER A 142 20.24 8.99 -0.32
CA SER A 142 19.44 10.22 -0.35
C SER A 142 18.41 10.31 0.79
N ALA A 143 18.35 9.30 1.66
CA ALA A 143 17.45 9.27 2.80
C ALA A 143 17.83 10.27 3.89
N SER A 144 16.90 10.55 4.81
CA SER A 144 17.09 11.59 5.82
C SER A 144 17.94 11.10 7.00
N GLU A 145 18.97 11.86 7.39
CA GLU A 145 19.74 11.59 8.61
C GLU A 145 18.94 11.82 9.90
N LYS A 146 17.79 12.52 9.82
CA LYS A 146 16.89 12.80 10.95
C LYS A 146 16.45 11.52 11.68
N PHE A 147 16.39 10.40 10.97
CA PHE A 147 15.87 9.12 11.47
C PHE A 147 16.97 8.11 11.81
N SER A 148 18.24 8.52 11.81
CA SER A 148 19.38 7.65 12.14
C SER A 148 19.35 7.13 13.59
N PHE A 149 18.51 7.70 14.46
CA PHE A 149 18.23 7.15 15.80
C PHE A 149 17.41 5.84 15.77
N ILE A 150 16.72 5.55 14.67
CA ILE A 150 15.95 4.31 14.47
C ILE A 150 16.90 3.19 14.00
N ALA A 151 17.59 3.43 12.89
CA ALA A 151 18.62 2.59 12.29
C ALA A 151 19.36 3.40 11.20
N PRO A 152 20.52 2.96 10.68
CA PRO A 152 21.17 3.59 9.52
C PRO A 152 20.27 3.61 8.27
N ASN A 153 20.51 4.55 7.35
CA ASN A 153 19.66 4.78 6.17
C ASN A 153 19.39 3.51 5.36
N TYR A 154 20.44 2.76 5.01
CA TYR A 154 20.29 1.51 4.26
C TYR A 154 19.34 0.53 4.95
N GLN A 155 19.56 0.31 6.25
CA GLN A 155 18.75 -0.60 7.04
C GLN A 155 17.29 -0.13 7.12
N ARG A 156 17.01 1.17 7.30
CA ARG A 156 15.63 1.70 7.29
C ARG A 156 14.94 1.48 5.95
N ILE A 157 15.59 1.89 4.86
CA ILE A 157 15.01 1.77 3.52
C ILE A 157 14.80 0.29 3.14
N LEU A 158 15.73 -0.59 3.49
CA LEU A 158 15.56 -2.04 3.33
C LEU A 158 14.34 -2.54 4.12
N ASN A 159 14.21 -2.16 5.40
CA ASN A 159 13.09 -2.56 6.25
C ASN A 159 11.74 -2.04 5.74
N TYR A 160 11.69 -0.86 5.11
CA TYR A 160 10.44 -0.35 4.51
C TYR A 160 9.91 -1.24 3.39
N HIS A 161 10.77 -2.05 2.73
CA HIS A 161 10.31 -3.02 1.74
C HIS A 161 9.53 -4.19 2.36
N ALA A 162 9.75 -4.46 3.66
CA ALA A 162 9.05 -5.46 4.46
C ALA A 162 7.96 -4.86 5.36
N ALA A 163 7.75 -3.53 5.35
CA ALA A 163 6.80 -2.87 6.25
C ALA A 163 5.36 -3.38 6.07
N HIS A 164 4.97 -3.67 4.82
CA HIS A 164 3.69 -4.29 4.49
C HIS A 164 3.55 -5.65 5.18
N ASP A 165 4.53 -6.53 4.96
CA ASP A 165 4.60 -7.89 5.47
C ASP A 165 4.54 -7.89 7.01
N ILE A 166 5.29 -7.00 7.66
CA ILE A 166 5.33 -6.83 9.12
C ILE A 166 3.98 -6.32 9.66
N GLY A 167 3.38 -5.33 9.00
CA GLY A 167 2.08 -4.79 9.43
C GLY A 167 0.97 -5.84 9.40
N HIS A 168 1.00 -6.73 8.40
CA HIS A 168 0.10 -7.88 8.32
C HIS A 168 0.39 -8.93 9.39
N ALA A 169 1.67 -9.30 9.57
CA ALA A 169 2.08 -10.33 10.51
C ALA A 169 1.93 -9.93 11.99
N MET A 170 2.49 -8.78 12.40
CA MET A 170 2.71 -8.48 13.81
C MET A 170 1.54 -7.83 14.52
N GLN A 171 0.66 -7.14 13.78
CA GLN A 171 -0.44 -6.39 14.41
C GLN A 171 -1.82 -6.69 13.80
N ASN A 172 -1.93 -7.59 12.82
CA ASN A 172 -3.16 -7.79 12.05
C ASN A 172 -3.79 -6.44 11.63
N MET A 173 -2.95 -5.42 11.36
CA MET A 173 -3.41 -4.05 11.22
C MET A 173 -4.25 -3.82 9.96
N ASN A 174 -4.33 -4.81 9.05
CA ASN A 174 -5.02 -4.70 7.76
C ASN A 174 -4.68 -3.36 7.07
N LEU A 175 -3.39 -3.00 7.04
CA LEU A 175 -2.88 -1.72 6.51
C LEU A 175 -3.05 -1.56 5.00
N VAL A 176 -3.45 -2.63 4.32
CA VAL A 176 -3.75 -2.65 2.91
C VAL A 176 -5.08 -3.35 2.69
N ALA A 177 -5.90 -2.76 1.83
CA ALA A 177 -7.02 -3.44 1.18
C ALA A 177 -6.80 -3.32 -0.33
N CYS A 178 -7.11 -4.36 -1.08
CA CYS A 178 -6.93 -4.34 -2.53
C CYS A 178 -8.15 -4.96 -3.19
N THR A 179 -8.44 -4.46 -4.38
CA THR A 179 -9.44 -5.06 -5.27
C THR A 179 -8.89 -5.02 -6.68
N SER A 180 -8.86 -6.16 -7.34
CA SER A 180 -8.39 -6.29 -8.70
C SER A 180 -9.30 -7.17 -9.55
N VAL A 181 -9.35 -6.87 -10.84
CA VAL A 181 -10.15 -7.58 -11.85
C VAL A 181 -9.33 -7.72 -13.12
N GLY A 182 -9.31 -8.92 -13.69
CA GLY A 182 -8.74 -9.21 -15.01
C GLY A 182 -9.83 -9.71 -15.95
N LEU A 183 -9.90 -9.14 -17.15
CA LEU A 183 -10.90 -9.43 -18.19
C LEU A 183 -10.21 -9.54 -19.55
N TRP A 184 -10.64 -10.46 -20.40
CA TRP A 184 -10.11 -10.61 -21.77
C TRP A 184 -11.13 -11.27 -22.70
N GLY A 185 -10.75 -11.50 -23.96
CA GLY A 185 -11.61 -12.18 -24.94
C GLY A 185 -12.97 -11.48 -25.09
N LYS A 186 -14.05 -12.25 -25.13
CA LYS A 186 -15.42 -11.71 -25.33
C LYS A 186 -15.89 -10.69 -24.27
N ARG A 187 -15.20 -10.59 -23.13
CA ARG A 187 -15.58 -9.63 -22.07
C ARG A 187 -15.06 -8.21 -22.32
N THR A 188 -14.07 -8.02 -23.20
CA THR A 188 -13.48 -6.71 -23.50
C THR A 188 -13.78 -6.31 -24.94
N LYS A 189 -13.88 -5.00 -25.21
CA LYS A 189 -14.38 -4.45 -26.49
C LYS A 189 -13.64 -4.97 -27.73
N ASP A 190 -12.35 -5.23 -27.60
CA ASP A 190 -11.45 -5.64 -28.69
C ASP A 190 -10.71 -6.94 -28.37
N SER A 191 -11.22 -7.74 -27.43
CA SER A 191 -10.62 -8.97 -26.96
C SER A 191 -9.24 -8.85 -26.30
N SER A 192 -8.71 -7.63 -26.13
CA SER A 192 -7.46 -7.40 -25.39
C SER A 192 -7.64 -7.67 -23.89
N ILE A 193 -6.53 -7.86 -23.19
CA ILE A 193 -6.54 -7.98 -21.73
C ILE A 193 -6.76 -6.60 -21.12
N LEU A 194 -7.70 -6.49 -20.18
CA LEU A 194 -7.85 -5.36 -19.27
C LEU A 194 -7.70 -5.84 -17.83
N ILE A 195 -6.83 -5.18 -17.06
CA ILE A 195 -6.66 -5.47 -15.62
C ILE A 195 -6.82 -4.17 -14.85
N GLY A 196 -7.82 -4.08 -13.98
CA GLY A 196 -8.04 -2.94 -13.10
C GLY A 196 -7.67 -3.26 -11.65
N ARG A 197 -7.12 -2.29 -10.91
CA ARG A 197 -6.84 -2.42 -9.47
C ARG A 197 -7.00 -1.12 -8.71
N ASN A 198 -7.61 -1.19 -7.53
CA ASN A 198 -7.42 -0.21 -6.44
C ASN A 198 -6.40 -0.74 -5.44
N PHE A 199 -5.36 0.05 -5.15
CA PHE A 199 -4.42 -0.19 -4.06
C PHE A 199 -4.76 0.73 -2.89
N ASP A 200 -5.56 0.24 -1.95
CA ASP A 200 -5.93 0.97 -0.74
C ASP A 200 -4.81 0.83 0.30
N PHE A 201 -4.29 1.97 0.77
CA PHE A 201 -3.17 1.99 1.69
C PHE A 201 -3.42 2.99 2.82
N TYR A 202 -3.50 2.48 4.06
CA TYR A 202 -3.91 3.26 5.23
C TYR A 202 -2.77 4.10 5.85
N MET A 203 -1.84 4.62 5.03
CA MET A 203 -0.77 5.55 5.45
C MET A 203 -1.15 7.03 5.33
N GLY A 204 -2.40 7.32 4.95
CA GLY A 204 -2.94 8.68 4.85
C GLY A 204 -2.79 9.28 3.45
N GLU A 205 -3.54 10.37 3.22
CA GLU A 205 -3.65 11.01 1.91
C GLU A 205 -2.35 11.66 1.45
N ASP A 206 -1.56 12.19 2.39
CA ASP A 206 -0.28 12.83 2.09
C ASP A 206 0.72 11.84 1.48
N PHE A 207 0.66 10.57 1.89
CA PHE A 207 1.50 9.53 1.32
C PHE A 207 1.22 9.32 -0.18
N ALA A 208 -0.04 9.45 -0.60
CA ALA A 208 -0.46 9.31 -2.00
C ALA A 208 -0.16 10.54 -2.87
N LYS A 209 0.12 11.71 -2.27
CA LYS A 209 0.46 12.94 -3.00
C LYS A 209 1.83 12.88 -3.67
N GLU A 210 2.73 12.05 -3.16
CA GLU A 210 4.11 11.93 -3.65
C GLU A 210 4.36 10.64 -4.46
N LYS A 211 3.32 10.05 -5.04
CA LYS A 211 3.46 8.87 -5.91
C LYS A 211 4.31 9.19 -7.15
N ILE A 212 5.11 8.22 -7.55
CA ILE A 212 6.03 8.28 -8.69
C ILE A 212 5.64 7.19 -9.68
N ILE A 213 5.49 7.57 -10.94
CA ILE A 213 5.37 6.67 -12.09
C ILE A 213 6.80 6.44 -12.59
N LEU A 214 7.36 5.29 -12.22
CA LEU A 214 8.76 4.96 -12.41
C LEU A 214 8.91 4.02 -13.61
N PHE A 215 9.63 4.48 -14.63
CA PHE A 215 10.06 3.72 -15.80
C PHE A 215 11.52 3.31 -15.63
N VAL A 216 11.79 2.01 -15.75
CA VAL A 216 13.11 1.44 -15.47
C VAL A 216 13.60 0.66 -16.67
N LYS A 217 14.83 0.97 -17.11
CA LYS A 217 15.59 0.15 -18.04
C LYS A 217 16.82 -0.45 -17.31
N PRO A 218 16.70 -1.64 -16.74
CA PRO A 218 17.82 -2.27 -16.06
C PRO A 218 18.89 -2.73 -17.07
N ASP A 219 20.08 -3.03 -16.59
CA ASP A 219 21.16 -3.69 -17.35
C ASP A 219 20.94 -5.20 -17.50
N SER A 220 20.07 -5.79 -16.67
CA SER A 220 19.66 -7.19 -16.72
C SER A 220 18.14 -7.33 -16.53
N GLY A 221 17.52 -8.22 -17.32
CA GLY A 221 16.07 -8.41 -17.34
C GLY A 221 15.35 -7.45 -18.30
N PHE A 222 14.03 -7.36 -18.16
CA PHE A 222 13.15 -6.56 -19.00
C PHE A 222 13.01 -5.13 -18.50
N LYS A 223 12.81 -4.18 -19.42
CA LYS A 223 12.33 -2.83 -19.07
C LYS A 223 10.92 -2.93 -18.47
N PHE A 224 10.63 -2.10 -17.48
CA PHE A 224 9.31 -2.11 -16.84
C PHE A 224 8.92 -0.76 -16.28
N MET A 225 7.62 -0.57 -16.09
CA MET A 225 7.07 0.54 -15.33
C MET A 225 6.49 0.05 -14.00
N SER A 226 6.48 0.93 -13.01
CA SER A 226 5.81 0.71 -11.73
C SER A 226 5.23 2.01 -11.16
N VAL A 227 4.18 1.89 -10.35
CA VAL A 227 3.74 2.99 -9.48
C VAL A 227 4.38 2.78 -8.11
N THR A 228 5.19 3.75 -7.69
CA THR A 228 6.01 3.69 -6.47
C THR A 228 5.95 5.03 -5.73
N TRP A 229 6.85 5.22 -4.77
CA TRP A 229 7.11 6.46 -4.03
C TRP A 229 8.59 6.55 -3.65
N GLY A 230 9.02 7.72 -3.17
CA GLY A 230 10.42 7.95 -2.78
C GLY A 230 10.91 6.89 -1.78
N GLY A 231 12.05 6.27 -2.07
CA GLY A 231 12.66 5.25 -1.21
C GLY A 231 12.27 3.80 -1.53
N PHE A 232 11.22 3.57 -2.31
CA PHE A 232 10.70 2.22 -2.56
C PHE A 232 11.02 1.72 -3.98
N THR A 233 11.65 0.55 -4.06
CA THR A 233 12.11 -0.09 -5.32
C THR A 233 11.45 -1.44 -5.59
N GLY A 234 10.69 -1.96 -4.61
CA GLY A 234 9.79 -3.09 -4.77
C GLY A 234 8.59 -2.76 -5.67
N ILE A 235 7.80 -3.78 -6.01
CA ILE A 235 6.64 -3.64 -6.90
C ILE A 235 5.36 -3.95 -6.14
N VAL A 236 4.42 -3.01 -6.19
CA VAL A 236 3.02 -3.24 -5.80
C VAL A 236 2.06 -3.25 -7.00
N SER A 237 2.39 -2.51 -8.06
CA SER A 237 1.71 -2.45 -9.36
C SER A 237 2.74 -2.17 -10.44
N GLY A 238 2.77 -2.95 -11.52
CA GLY A 238 3.63 -2.64 -12.66
C GLY A 238 3.38 -3.49 -13.91
N MET A 239 4.01 -3.09 -15.01
CA MET A 239 3.98 -3.78 -16.30
C MET A 239 5.36 -3.74 -16.98
N ASN A 240 5.80 -4.86 -17.55
CA ASN A 240 7.06 -4.92 -18.29
C ASN A 240 6.88 -4.86 -19.82
N GLU A 241 7.98 -4.69 -20.55
CA GLU A 241 7.97 -4.56 -22.02
C GLU A 241 7.54 -5.85 -22.76
N LYS A 242 7.49 -7.00 -22.06
CA LYS A 242 6.91 -8.25 -22.59
C LYS A 242 5.40 -8.33 -22.40
N GLY A 243 4.79 -7.35 -21.72
CA GLY A 243 3.36 -7.34 -21.42
C GLY A 243 3.01 -8.28 -20.26
N VAL A 244 3.94 -8.52 -19.33
CA VAL A 244 3.62 -9.11 -18.02
C VAL A 244 3.25 -8.00 -17.07
N THR A 245 2.10 -8.12 -16.40
CA THR A 245 1.68 -7.23 -15.32
C THR A 245 1.77 -7.94 -13.98
N VAL A 246 2.01 -7.18 -12.91
CA VAL A 246 2.00 -7.69 -11.54
C VAL A 246 1.21 -6.73 -10.66
N THR A 247 0.28 -7.26 -9.89
CA THR A 247 -0.32 -6.55 -8.76
C THR A 247 -0.47 -7.42 -7.53
N LEU A 248 -0.38 -6.82 -6.34
CA LEU A 248 -0.43 -7.52 -5.05
C LEU A 248 -1.78 -7.36 -4.34
N ASN A 249 -2.22 -8.38 -3.63
CA ASN A 249 -3.51 -8.44 -2.95
C ASN A 249 -3.36 -9.27 -1.66
N ALA A 250 -3.09 -8.57 -0.55
CA ALA A 250 -2.70 -9.21 0.71
C ALA A 250 -3.72 -10.23 1.20
N SER A 251 -3.25 -11.36 1.73
CA SER A 251 -4.07 -12.40 2.34
C SER A 251 -3.68 -12.60 3.82
N LYS A 252 -4.58 -13.19 4.60
CA LYS A 252 -4.32 -13.43 6.02
C LYS A 252 -3.22 -14.47 6.18
N SER A 253 -2.30 -14.21 7.11
CA SER A 253 -1.07 -14.98 7.31
C SER A 253 -0.94 -15.43 8.75
N GLY A 254 -0.23 -16.54 8.96
CA GLY A 254 0.26 -16.90 10.29
C GLY A 254 1.36 -15.95 10.75
N LEU A 255 1.77 -16.07 12.02
CA LEU A 255 2.95 -15.36 12.50
C LEU A 255 4.20 -15.92 11.84
N PRO A 256 5.03 -15.09 11.20
CA PRO A 256 6.25 -15.56 10.56
C PRO A 256 7.31 -15.93 11.61
N SER A 257 8.14 -16.92 11.29
CA SER A 257 9.17 -17.47 12.20
C SER A 257 10.53 -16.76 12.09
N GLY A 258 10.73 -15.96 11.04
CA GLY A 258 11.95 -15.19 10.80
C GLY A 258 11.88 -14.37 9.53
N ALA A 259 13.01 -13.74 9.16
CA ALA A 259 13.14 -12.99 7.92
C ALA A 259 12.97 -13.88 6.68
N ALA A 260 12.28 -13.36 5.66
CA ALA A 260 12.10 -13.99 4.35
C ALA A 260 12.20 -12.92 3.25
N THR A 261 11.88 -13.25 2.00
CA THR A 261 11.86 -12.25 0.92
C THR A 261 10.58 -11.42 1.01
N PRO A 262 10.63 -10.08 1.06
CA PRO A 262 9.44 -9.25 1.04
C PRO A 262 8.62 -9.49 -0.23
N VAL A 263 7.30 -9.54 -0.12
CA VAL A 263 6.42 -9.83 -1.27
C VAL A 263 6.55 -8.78 -2.38
N SER A 264 6.88 -7.54 -2.02
CA SER A 264 7.19 -6.47 -2.99
C SER A 264 8.47 -6.75 -3.79
N ILE A 265 9.45 -7.44 -3.21
CA ILE A 265 10.68 -7.87 -3.89
C ILE A 265 10.39 -9.09 -4.77
N ILE A 266 9.54 -10.03 -4.32
CA ILE A 266 9.08 -11.14 -5.18
C ILE A 266 8.35 -10.57 -6.41
N GLY A 267 7.44 -9.61 -6.21
CA GLY A 267 6.76 -8.90 -7.30
C GLY A 267 7.75 -8.19 -8.25
N ARG A 268 8.83 -7.61 -7.70
CA ARG A 268 9.92 -7.01 -8.49
C ARG A 268 10.66 -8.04 -9.35
N GLN A 269 10.98 -9.20 -8.77
CA GLN A 269 11.64 -10.29 -9.49
C GLN A 269 10.76 -10.82 -10.62
N ILE A 270 9.46 -11.02 -10.37
CA ILE A 270 8.51 -11.43 -11.41
C ILE A 270 8.47 -10.39 -12.52
N LEU A 271 8.26 -9.11 -12.18
CA LEU A 271 8.08 -8.06 -13.18
C LEU A 271 9.33 -7.86 -14.05
N GLN A 272 10.53 -7.94 -13.46
CA GLN A 272 11.78 -7.73 -14.17
C GLN A 272 12.20 -8.94 -15.01
N TYR A 273 11.85 -10.17 -14.63
CA TYR A 273 12.40 -11.39 -15.26
C TYR A 273 11.39 -12.34 -15.91
N ALA A 274 10.08 -12.21 -15.66
CA ALA A 274 9.08 -13.05 -16.30
C ALA A 274 8.62 -12.47 -17.65
N GLY A 275 8.52 -13.33 -18.66
CA GLY A 275 7.87 -13.03 -19.95
C GLY A 275 6.48 -13.63 -20.10
N ASN A 276 6.05 -14.50 -19.18
CA ASN A 276 4.75 -15.17 -19.18
C ASN A 276 4.35 -15.68 -17.78
N ILE A 277 3.15 -16.25 -17.64
CA ILE A 277 2.59 -16.74 -16.37
C ILE A 277 3.44 -17.88 -15.76
N ASP A 278 3.91 -18.83 -16.58
CA ASP A 278 4.70 -19.96 -16.09
C ASP A 278 6.03 -19.52 -15.49
N GLN A 279 6.70 -18.56 -16.13
CA GLN A 279 7.93 -17.95 -15.60
C GLN A 279 7.65 -17.15 -14.32
N ALA A 280 6.55 -16.39 -14.29
CA ALA A 280 6.12 -15.68 -13.08
C ALA A 280 5.88 -16.66 -11.91
N TYR A 281 5.21 -17.78 -12.16
CA TYR A 281 4.96 -18.83 -11.17
C TYR A 281 6.25 -19.47 -10.66
N LYS A 282 7.19 -19.79 -11.55
CA LYS A 282 8.50 -20.35 -11.18
C LYS A 282 9.30 -19.39 -10.31
N ILE A 283 9.33 -18.10 -10.67
CA ILE A 283 10.00 -17.06 -9.87
C ILE A 283 9.34 -16.95 -8.50
N ALA A 284 8.01 -16.83 -8.42
CA ALA A 284 7.30 -16.75 -7.15
C ALA A 284 7.57 -17.97 -6.25
N SER A 285 7.65 -19.16 -6.84
CA SER A 285 7.89 -20.42 -6.14
C SER A 285 9.34 -20.57 -5.64
N SER A 286 10.32 -19.89 -6.26
CA SER A 286 11.72 -19.98 -5.85
C SER A 286 12.07 -19.12 -4.64
N TYR A 287 11.19 -18.20 -4.23
CA TYR A 287 11.39 -17.35 -3.06
C TYR A 287 10.52 -17.79 -1.89
N GLN A 288 11.06 -17.66 -0.67
CA GLN A 288 10.29 -17.75 0.57
C GLN A 288 9.65 -16.39 0.87
N SER A 289 8.38 -16.34 1.27
CA SER A 289 7.71 -15.08 1.65
C SER A 289 7.46 -15.00 3.14
N PHE A 290 7.40 -13.76 3.67
CA PHE A 290 7.02 -13.48 5.06
C PHE A 290 5.56 -13.79 5.34
N VAL A 291 4.72 -13.52 4.35
CA VAL A 291 3.27 -13.47 4.47
C VAL A 291 2.62 -14.12 3.26
N SER A 292 1.33 -14.36 3.43
CA SER A 292 0.38 -14.77 2.42
C SER A 292 0.05 -13.61 1.48
N GLU A 293 0.24 -13.82 0.18
CA GLU A 293 0.04 -12.80 -0.85
C GLU A 293 -0.55 -13.41 -2.11
N SER A 294 -1.45 -12.65 -2.75
CA SER A 294 -1.96 -12.98 -4.09
C SER A 294 -1.32 -12.08 -5.13
N PHE A 295 -0.61 -12.67 -6.08
CA PHE A 295 -0.02 -11.96 -7.23
C PHE A 295 -0.93 -12.13 -8.44
N MET A 296 -1.67 -11.10 -8.84
CA MET A 296 -2.41 -11.14 -10.10
C MET A 296 -1.46 -10.83 -11.26
N ILE A 297 -1.36 -11.78 -12.19
CA ILE A 297 -0.44 -11.76 -13.32
C ILE A 297 -1.22 -11.71 -14.63
N GLY A 298 -1.11 -10.60 -15.35
CA GLY A 298 -1.50 -10.52 -16.75
C GLY A 298 -0.34 -10.92 -17.65
N SER A 299 -0.63 -11.59 -18.77
CA SER A 299 0.40 -11.95 -19.74
C SER A 299 -0.10 -11.76 -21.17
N LYS A 300 0.57 -10.87 -21.91
CA LYS A 300 0.36 -10.70 -23.35
C LYS A 300 0.63 -11.99 -24.12
N THR A 301 1.70 -12.71 -23.78
CA THR A 301 2.08 -13.96 -24.46
C THR A 301 1.06 -15.07 -24.26
N ASP A 302 0.50 -15.20 -23.06
CA ASP A 302 -0.50 -16.23 -22.76
C ASP A 302 -1.93 -15.81 -23.11
N ASN A 303 -2.12 -14.53 -23.45
CA ASN A 303 -3.40 -13.88 -23.70
C ASN A 303 -4.45 -14.12 -22.60
N LYS A 304 -4.03 -14.10 -21.33
CA LYS A 304 -4.89 -14.35 -20.16
C LYS A 304 -4.32 -13.74 -18.88
N VAL A 305 -5.11 -13.83 -17.80
CA VAL A 305 -4.75 -13.41 -16.45
C VAL A 305 -4.84 -14.59 -15.50
N ALA A 306 -3.91 -14.68 -14.55
CA ALA A 306 -3.87 -15.70 -13.50
C ALA A 306 -3.60 -15.07 -12.13
N ILE A 307 -3.82 -15.82 -11.05
CA ILE A 307 -3.39 -15.42 -9.71
C ILE A 307 -2.43 -16.47 -9.18
N ILE A 308 -1.26 -16.04 -8.71
CA ILE A 308 -0.36 -16.88 -7.91
C ILE A 308 -0.68 -16.62 -6.45
N GLU A 309 -1.13 -17.64 -5.73
CA GLU A 309 -1.45 -17.55 -4.30
C GLU A 309 -0.29 -18.18 -3.54
N LYS A 310 0.35 -17.39 -2.68
CA LYS A 310 1.58 -17.79 -2.00
C LYS A 310 1.46 -17.58 -0.50
N THR A 311 1.77 -18.61 0.28
CA THR A 311 2.08 -18.55 1.71
C THR A 311 3.58 -18.83 1.92
N PRO A 312 4.08 -18.71 3.16
CA PRO A 312 5.43 -19.18 3.48
C PRO A 312 5.66 -20.66 3.12
N GLU A 313 4.64 -21.51 3.26
CA GLU A 313 4.77 -22.97 3.09
C GLU A 313 4.38 -23.47 1.70
N LYS A 314 3.53 -22.73 0.97
CA LYS A 314 2.87 -23.24 -0.24
C LYS A 314 2.67 -22.15 -1.29
N THR A 315 2.87 -22.50 -2.56
CA THR A 315 2.58 -21.64 -3.71
C THR A 315 1.66 -22.39 -4.67
N THR A 316 0.57 -21.76 -5.10
CA THR A 316 -0.41 -22.34 -6.03
C THR A 316 -0.71 -21.38 -7.17
N LEU A 317 -1.13 -21.92 -8.31
CA LEU A 317 -1.54 -21.15 -9.47
C LEU A 317 -3.05 -21.31 -9.69
N LEU A 318 -3.79 -20.21 -9.57
CA LEU A 318 -5.19 -20.13 -9.90
C LEU A 318 -5.36 -19.65 -11.34
N LEU A 319 -5.87 -20.55 -12.18
CA LEU A 319 -6.32 -20.24 -13.54
C LEU A 319 -7.85 -20.16 -13.58
N PRO A 320 -8.41 -19.10 -14.16
CA PRO A 320 -9.86 -18.95 -14.28
C PRO A 320 -10.41 -19.85 -15.39
N THR A 321 -11.63 -20.35 -15.21
CA THR A 321 -12.34 -21.14 -16.23
C THR A 321 -13.02 -20.28 -17.28
N GLU A 322 -13.23 -19.00 -16.99
CA GLU A 322 -13.84 -18.02 -17.88
C GLU A 322 -12.86 -16.90 -18.23
N ASN A 323 -13.23 -16.02 -19.18
CA ASN A 323 -12.41 -14.84 -19.52
C ASN A 323 -12.44 -13.71 -18.47
N MET A 324 -12.52 -14.08 -17.18
CA MET A 324 -12.56 -13.18 -16.03
C MET A 324 -11.87 -13.81 -14.83
N ILE A 325 -11.14 -13.00 -14.06
CA ILE A 325 -10.67 -13.35 -12.73
C ILE A 325 -10.75 -12.12 -11.83
N THR A 326 -11.15 -12.29 -10.57
CA THR A 326 -11.21 -11.21 -9.58
C THR A 326 -10.35 -11.57 -8.39
N CYS A 327 -9.91 -10.56 -7.62
CA CYS A 327 -9.20 -10.78 -6.37
C CYS A 327 -9.48 -9.62 -5.41
N SER A 328 -9.74 -9.96 -4.15
CA SER A 328 -9.78 -8.97 -3.07
C SER A 328 -8.62 -9.23 -2.09
N ASN A 329 -8.86 -9.76 -0.90
CA ASN A 329 -7.84 -9.97 0.12
C ASN A 329 -7.94 -11.37 0.77
N HIS A 330 -8.30 -12.38 -0.03
CA HIS A 330 -8.37 -13.78 0.38
C HIS A 330 -7.99 -14.69 -0.79
N PHE A 331 -7.59 -15.92 -0.47
CA PHE A 331 -7.32 -16.93 -1.49
C PHE A 331 -8.60 -17.63 -1.95
N GLN A 332 -8.64 -17.94 -3.24
CA GLN A 332 -9.78 -18.48 -3.98
C GLN A 332 -9.51 -19.88 -4.56
N GLY A 333 -8.25 -20.32 -4.63
CA GLY A 333 -7.88 -21.67 -5.06
C GLY A 333 -8.51 -22.76 -4.17
N LYS A 334 -8.82 -23.92 -4.77
CA LYS A 334 -9.41 -25.10 -4.08
C LYS A 334 -8.58 -25.59 -2.90
N ASP A 335 -7.28 -25.35 -2.96
CA ASP A 335 -6.32 -25.71 -1.94
C ASP A 335 -6.53 -24.98 -0.60
N TRP A 336 -7.30 -23.89 -0.61
CA TRP A 336 -7.53 -23.02 0.55
C TRP A 336 -8.93 -23.13 1.14
N THR A 337 -9.77 -24.03 0.62
CA THR A 337 -11.17 -24.20 1.08
C THR A 337 -11.27 -24.58 2.55
N ASN A 338 -10.30 -25.35 3.06
CA ASN A 338 -10.25 -25.79 4.46
C ASN A 338 -9.16 -25.08 5.27
N ASP A 339 -8.49 -24.07 4.69
CA ASP A 339 -7.49 -23.30 5.41
C ASP A 339 -8.17 -22.40 6.46
N SER A 340 -7.84 -22.59 7.73
CA SER A 340 -8.55 -21.93 8.83
C SER A 340 -8.37 -20.41 8.82
N LEU A 341 -7.20 -19.92 8.42
CA LEU A 341 -6.93 -18.48 8.33
C LEU A 341 -7.73 -17.87 7.19
N ASN A 342 -7.72 -18.47 6.00
CA ASN A 342 -8.49 -18.01 4.84
C ASN A 342 -10.00 -18.05 5.11
N VAL A 343 -10.53 -19.14 5.67
CA VAL A 343 -11.94 -19.27 6.05
C VAL A 343 -12.34 -18.22 7.08
N SER A 344 -11.51 -18.00 8.11
CA SER A 344 -11.78 -16.94 9.10
C SER A 344 -11.78 -15.55 8.47
N ASN A 345 -10.84 -15.30 7.54
CA ASN A 345 -10.71 -14.02 6.86
C ASN A 345 -11.94 -13.71 5.99
N ILE A 346 -12.40 -14.68 5.20
CA ILE A 346 -13.61 -14.56 4.37
C ILE A 346 -14.84 -14.26 5.24
N ARG A 347 -14.94 -14.90 6.40
CA ARG A 347 -16.09 -14.76 7.31
C ARG A 347 -16.10 -13.45 8.09
N GLU A 348 -14.93 -12.95 8.48
CA GLU A 348 -14.81 -11.89 9.51
C GLU A 348 -14.41 -10.52 8.95
N ASN A 349 -13.91 -10.47 7.72
CA ASN A 349 -13.42 -9.26 7.07
C ASN A 349 -14.21 -8.94 5.78
N PRO A 350 -14.19 -7.68 5.31
CA PRO A 350 -14.98 -7.21 4.16
C PRO A 350 -14.53 -7.73 2.80
N THR A 351 -13.58 -8.67 2.76
CA THR A 351 -12.95 -9.15 1.52
C THR A 351 -13.94 -9.80 0.57
N GLU A 352 -14.85 -10.64 1.06
CA GLU A 352 -15.81 -11.34 0.23
C GLU A 352 -17.00 -10.46 -0.20
N PRO A 353 -17.65 -9.69 0.70
CA PRO A 353 -18.67 -8.72 0.29
C PRO A 353 -18.19 -7.75 -0.79
N ARG A 354 -16.94 -7.27 -0.71
CA ARG A 354 -16.34 -6.39 -1.72
C ARG A 354 -16.12 -7.09 -3.05
N ARG A 355 -15.69 -8.36 -3.03
CA ARG A 355 -15.52 -9.18 -4.23
C ARG A 355 -16.86 -9.46 -4.91
N GLN A 356 -17.90 -9.76 -4.13
CA GLN A 356 -19.26 -9.92 -4.64
C GLN A 356 -19.77 -8.63 -5.29
N ARG A 357 -19.52 -7.48 -4.68
CA ARG A 357 -19.86 -6.19 -5.28
C ARG A 357 -19.14 -5.96 -6.60
N LEU A 358 -17.87 -6.33 -6.71
CA LEU A 358 -17.14 -6.28 -7.98
C LEU A 358 -17.80 -7.18 -9.04
N LEU A 359 -18.20 -8.40 -8.68
CA LEU A 359 -18.89 -9.32 -9.59
C LEU A 359 -20.23 -8.74 -10.07
N GLU A 360 -21.06 -8.18 -9.18
CA GLU A 360 -22.32 -7.52 -9.54
C GLU A 360 -22.12 -6.41 -10.58
N LEU A 361 -20.99 -5.71 -10.53
CA LEU A 361 -20.65 -4.65 -11.47
C LEU A 361 -20.11 -5.23 -12.79
N VAL A 362 -19.32 -6.29 -12.76
CA VAL A 362 -18.63 -6.78 -13.95
C VAL A 362 -19.49 -7.74 -14.77
N GLU A 363 -20.20 -8.67 -14.13
CA GLU A 363 -20.92 -9.77 -14.81
C GLU A 363 -21.99 -9.33 -15.82
N PRO A 364 -22.80 -8.28 -15.56
CA PRO A 364 -23.83 -7.85 -16.52
C PRO A 364 -23.25 -7.15 -17.76
N ARG A 365 -21.98 -6.72 -17.73
CA ARG A 365 -21.35 -5.93 -18.79
C ARG A 365 -20.71 -6.85 -19.84
N GLN A 366 -20.76 -6.41 -21.10
CA GLN A 366 -20.04 -7.02 -22.22
C GLN A 366 -19.23 -5.92 -22.91
N ASN A 367 -18.20 -6.30 -23.67
CA ASN A 367 -17.37 -5.34 -24.42
C ASN A 367 -16.76 -4.22 -23.56
N ILE A 368 -16.31 -4.57 -22.34
CA ILE A 368 -15.78 -3.63 -21.36
C ILE A 368 -14.56 -2.88 -21.92
N THR A 369 -14.51 -1.57 -21.65
CA THR A 369 -13.46 -0.61 -22.01
C THR A 369 -12.69 -0.13 -20.79
N PRO A 370 -11.52 0.53 -20.95
CA PRO A 370 -10.82 1.17 -19.83
C PRO A 370 -11.67 2.18 -19.05
N VAL A 371 -12.57 2.91 -19.73
CA VAL A 371 -13.49 3.86 -19.07
C VAL A 371 -14.43 3.13 -18.12
N GLU A 372 -15.04 2.02 -18.56
CA GLU A 372 -15.93 1.22 -17.72
C GLU A 372 -15.19 0.55 -16.55
N ILE A 373 -13.92 0.16 -16.72
CA ILE A 373 -13.10 -0.30 -15.59
C ILE A 373 -12.91 0.82 -14.57
N ALA A 374 -12.62 2.06 -15.00
CA ALA A 374 -12.49 3.18 -14.09
C ALA A 374 -13.79 3.45 -13.32
N GLU A 375 -14.96 3.38 -13.99
CA GLU A 375 -16.27 3.50 -13.34
C GLU A 375 -16.50 2.41 -12.28
N ILE A 376 -16.14 1.16 -12.58
CA ILE A 376 -16.23 0.04 -11.63
C ILE A 376 -15.35 0.31 -10.41
N LEU A 377 -14.08 0.67 -10.63
CA LEU A 377 -13.12 0.95 -9.56
C LEU A 377 -13.50 2.17 -8.71
N ARG A 378 -14.28 3.10 -9.27
CA ARG A 378 -14.82 4.29 -8.55
C ARG A 378 -16.08 3.98 -7.75
N ASN A 379 -16.66 2.78 -7.83
CA ASN A 379 -17.94 2.46 -7.19
C ASN A 379 -17.88 2.54 -5.65
N ARG A 380 -18.82 3.28 -5.08
CA ARG A 380 -18.86 3.66 -3.65
C ARG A 380 -19.91 2.89 -2.84
N PHE A 381 -20.66 2.00 -3.47
CA PHE A 381 -21.81 1.33 -2.88
C PHE A 381 -21.49 -0.12 -2.51
N GLY A 382 -22.21 -0.65 -1.53
CA GLY A 382 -22.16 -2.05 -1.16
C GLY A 382 -22.95 -2.94 -2.12
N ARG A 383 -23.03 -4.23 -1.76
CA ARG A 383 -23.81 -5.24 -2.49
C ARG A 383 -25.24 -4.76 -2.78
N ASN A 384 -25.76 -5.13 -3.94
CA ASN A 384 -27.05 -4.71 -4.48
C ASN A 384 -27.21 -3.17 -4.62
N GLY A 385 -26.10 -2.43 -4.69
CA GLY A 385 -26.12 -0.97 -4.77
C GLY A 385 -26.54 -0.28 -3.48
N LYS A 386 -26.49 -0.97 -2.33
CA LYS A 386 -26.88 -0.41 -1.04
C LYS A 386 -25.95 0.72 -0.61
N ASP A 387 -26.51 1.81 -0.11
CA ASP A 387 -25.76 2.81 0.64
C ASP A 387 -25.35 2.24 2.01
N ILE A 388 -24.04 2.04 2.18
CA ILE A 388 -23.39 1.52 3.38
C ILE A 388 -22.50 2.58 4.05
N GLY A 389 -22.63 3.84 3.62
CA GLY A 389 -21.79 4.95 4.04
C GLY A 389 -20.49 5.06 3.25
N MET A 390 -20.06 6.30 3.01
CA MET A 390 -18.83 6.57 2.25
C MET A 390 -17.59 6.21 3.06
N GLY A 391 -16.67 5.45 2.47
CA GLY A 391 -15.48 4.94 3.13
C GLY A 391 -15.64 3.56 3.76
N ASN A 392 -16.81 2.93 3.62
CA ASN A 392 -17.03 1.57 4.10
C ASN A 392 -16.17 0.56 3.31
N GLU A 393 -15.51 -0.35 4.04
CA GLU A 393 -14.54 -1.28 3.47
C GLU A 393 -15.14 -2.37 2.57
N GLU A 394 -16.46 -2.55 2.58
CA GLU A 394 -17.16 -3.42 1.63
C GLU A 394 -17.37 -2.77 0.24
N ALA A 395 -17.12 -1.47 0.09
CA ALA A 395 -17.14 -0.79 -1.20
C ALA A 395 -15.80 -0.92 -1.94
N LEU A 396 -15.82 -0.79 -3.28
CA LEU A 396 -14.60 -0.79 -4.09
C LEU A 396 -13.82 0.52 -3.91
N ASN A 397 -14.54 1.63 -3.71
CA ASN A 397 -13.99 2.94 -3.40
C ASN A 397 -14.21 3.31 -1.93
N GLN A 398 -13.15 3.11 -1.16
CA GLN A 398 -13.09 3.40 0.26
C GLN A 398 -12.48 4.80 0.55
N PHE A 399 -12.12 5.57 -0.49
CA PHE A 399 -11.44 6.87 -0.37
C PHE A 399 -10.12 6.82 0.41
N VAL A 400 -9.37 5.73 0.23
CA VAL A 400 -8.04 5.51 0.80
C VAL A 400 -7.05 4.93 -0.21
N ALA A 401 -7.42 4.88 -1.50
CA ALA A 401 -6.53 4.39 -2.55
C ALA A 401 -5.27 5.27 -2.66
N HIS A 402 -4.09 4.66 -2.50
CA HIS A 402 -2.84 5.31 -2.89
C HIS A 402 -2.84 5.58 -4.39
N HIS A 403 -3.28 4.59 -5.18
CA HIS A 403 -3.50 4.73 -6.60
C HIS A 403 -4.51 3.71 -7.09
N SER A 404 -5.14 4.03 -8.21
CA SER A 404 -5.85 3.09 -9.05
C SER A 404 -5.17 2.99 -10.39
N ILE A 405 -5.18 1.80 -10.97
CA ILE A 405 -4.43 1.49 -12.18
C ILE A 405 -5.21 0.54 -13.08
N ILE A 406 -5.11 0.77 -14.39
CA ILE A 406 -5.69 -0.10 -15.42
C ILE A 406 -4.60 -0.45 -16.41
N PHE A 407 -4.35 -1.73 -16.64
CA PHE A 407 -3.39 -2.21 -17.63
C PHE A 407 -4.12 -2.75 -18.85
N ASN A 408 -3.55 -2.50 -20.02
CA ASN A 408 -3.78 -3.25 -21.23
C ASN A 408 -2.45 -3.81 -21.76
N PRO A 409 -2.00 -4.97 -21.25
CA PRO A 409 -0.71 -5.53 -21.62
C PRO A 409 -0.62 -5.94 -23.09
N THR A 410 -1.73 -6.32 -23.72
CA THR A 410 -1.77 -6.64 -25.15
C THR A 410 -1.26 -5.47 -25.99
N LYS A 411 -1.66 -4.24 -25.61
CA LYS A 411 -1.30 -2.99 -26.29
C LYS A 411 -0.13 -2.24 -25.66
N GLY A 412 0.40 -2.69 -24.52
CA GLY A 412 1.44 -1.96 -23.80
C GLY A 412 0.97 -0.63 -23.18
N LEU A 413 -0.33 -0.50 -22.91
CA LEU A 413 -0.93 0.71 -22.35
C LEU A 413 -1.21 0.57 -20.85
N VAL A 414 -1.05 1.66 -20.09
CA VAL A 414 -1.38 1.71 -18.66
C VAL A 414 -1.99 3.05 -18.29
N TRP A 415 -3.09 3.03 -17.55
CA TRP A 415 -3.81 4.19 -17.04
C TRP A 415 -3.63 4.28 -15.53
N ILE A 416 -3.22 5.43 -15.01
CA ILE A 416 -2.94 5.62 -13.58
C ILE A 416 -3.75 6.80 -13.07
N SER A 417 -4.48 6.61 -11.96
CA SER A 417 -5.31 7.67 -11.39
C SER A 417 -4.48 8.76 -10.71
N ALA A 418 -4.72 10.00 -11.14
CA ALA A 418 -4.31 11.19 -10.44
C ALA A 418 -5.08 11.35 -9.13
N ASN A 419 -4.60 12.22 -8.25
CA ASN A 419 -5.32 12.53 -7.01
C ASN A 419 -6.59 13.37 -7.30
N PRO A 420 -7.63 13.25 -6.46
CA PRO A 420 -7.71 12.41 -5.26
C PRO A 420 -8.11 10.95 -5.57
N TYR A 421 -7.38 10.00 -4.97
CA TYR A 421 -7.66 8.55 -5.01
C TYR A 421 -7.83 7.99 -6.44
N GLN A 422 -8.84 7.15 -6.65
CA GLN A 422 -9.32 6.68 -7.96
C GLN A 422 -10.29 7.66 -8.65
N LEU A 423 -10.65 8.78 -8.02
CA LEU A 423 -11.60 9.76 -8.58
C LEU A 423 -10.93 10.73 -9.54
N GLY A 424 -9.63 11.02 -9.36
CA GLY A 424 -8.90 11.86 -10.31
C GLY A 424 -8.84 11.25 -11.71
N ALA A 425 -8.40 12.05 -12.67
CA ALA A 425 -8.23 11.63 -14.05
C ALA A 425 -7.27 10.43 -14.16
N TYR A 426 -7.56 9.47 -15.03
CA TYR A 426 -6.59 8.41 -15.34
C TYR A 426 -5.74 8.84 -16.53
N VAL A 427 -4.44 8.98 -16.28
CA VAL A 427 -3.44 9.37 -17.28
C VAL A 427 -2.88 8.11 -17.93
N CYS A 428 -2.95 8.04 -19.26
CA CYS A 428 -2.55 6.87 -20.04
C CYS A 428 -1.10 6.97 -20.54
N TYR A 429 -0.30 5.94 -20.34
CA TYR A 429 1.05 5.83 -20.87
C TYR A 429 1.15 4.64 -21.82
N ASP A 430 1.86 4.85 -22.92
CA ASP A 430 2.31 3.81 -23.83
C ASP A 430 3.77 3.49 -23.50
N LEU A 431 4.03 2.27 -23.02
CA LEU A 431 5.37 1.88 -22.59
C LEU A 431 6.38 1.94 -23.73
N GLU A 432 6.00 1.56 -24.95
CA GLU A 432 6.93 1.55 -26.08
C GLU A 432 7.39 2.97 -26.40
N LYS A 433 6.44 3.93 -26.42
CA LYS A 433 6.76 5.34 -26.65
C LYS A 433 7.58 5.93 -25.51
N VAL A 434 7.21 5.65 -24.25
CA VAL A 434 7.98 6.18 -23.10
C VAL A 434 9.42 5.66 -23.10
N PHE A 435 9.66 4.37 -23.40
CA PHE A 435 11.01 3.82 -23.47
C PHE A 435 11.80 4.27 -24.71
N ALA A 436 11.14 4.81 -25.74
CA ALA A 436 11.80 5.43 -26.87
C ALA A 436 12.32 6.85 -26.55
N GLU A 437 11.74 7.53 -25.55
CA GLU A 437 12.18 8.84 -25.09
C GLU A 437 13.45 8.74 -24.22
N LYS A 438 14.57 9.26 -24.72
CA LYS A 438 15.87 9.25 -24.00
C LYS A 438 16.33 10.66 -23.65
N GLY A 439 16.87 10.83 -22.45
CA GLY A 439 17.58 12.07 -22.07
C GLY A 439 16.70 13.32 -22.08
N LEU A 440 15.47 13.20 -21.62
CA LEU A 440 14.52 14.30 -21.53
C LEU A 440 15.03 15.37 -20.55
N LYS A 441 15.25 16.59 -21.08
CA LYS A 441 15.73 17.76 -20.32
C LYS A 441 14.69 18.88 -20.22
N GLU A 442 13.60 18.77 -20.95
CA GLU A 442 12.53 19.77 -21.04
C GLU A 442 11.20 19.14 -20.64
N LYS A 443 10.21 19.94 -20.23
CA LYS A 443 8.93 19.43 -19.72
C LYS A 443 8.00 18.96 -20.85
N LYS A 444 8.41 17.93 -21.59
CA LYS A 444 7.62 17.29 -22.65
C LYS A 444 6.55 16.36 -22.07
N VAL A 445 5.39 16.30 -22.71
CA VAL A 445 4.33 15.32 -22.39
C VAL A 445 4.73 13.95 -22.93
N ILE A 446 4.62 12.92 -22.08
CA ILE A 446 4.96 11.52 -22.43
C ILE A 446 3.76 10.56 -22.30
N PHE A 447 2.58 11.10 -22.00
CA PHE A 447 1.33 10.36 -21.88
C PHE A 447 0.42 10.63 -23.08
N GLU A 448 -0.51 9.71 -23.32
CA GLU A 448 -1.44 9.72 -24.44
C GLU A 448 -2.64 10.62 -24.15
N LYS A 449 -2.58 11.89 -24.57
CA LYS A 449 -3.64 12.88 -24.31
C LYS A 449 -5.04 12.43 -24.76
N ASN A 450 -5.13 11.72 -25.88
CA ASN A 450 -6.41 11.27 -26.44
C ASN A 450 -7.00 10.05 -25.71
N LEU A 451 -6.25 9.44 -24.78
CA LEU A 451 -6.67 8.26 -24.02
C LEU A 451 -6.91 8.57 -22.55
N ILE A 452 -6.87 9.83 -22.13
CA ILE A 452 -7.16 10.23 -20.75
C ILE A 452 -8.61 9.89 -20.42
N ILE A 453 -8.83 9.26 -19.26
CA ILE A 453 -10.16 9.11 -18.68
C ILE A 453 -10.35 10.30 -17.72
N PRO A 454 -11.37 11.15 -17.92
CA PRO A 454 -11.55 12.33 -17.08
C PRO A 454 -11.78 11.96 -15.62
N GLU A 455 -11.51 12.91 -14.73
CA GLU A 455 -11.88 12.80 -13.32
C GLU A 455 -13.39 12.59 -13.15
N ASP A 456 -13.75 11.94 -12.05
CA ASP A 456 -15.15 11.65 -11.73
C ASP A 456 -15.88 12.92 -11.29
N SER A 457 -17.06 13.19 -11.88
CA SER A 457 -17.84 14.37 -11.55
C SER A 457 -18.29 14.41 -10.08
N PHE A 458 -18.26 13.27 -9.37
CA PHE A 458 -18.53 13.18 -7.95
C PHE A 458 -17.66 14.13 -7.11
N ILE A 459 -16.42 14.43 -7.51
CA ILE A 459 -15.54 15.34 -6.74
C ILE A 459 -16.12 16.76 -6.60
N TYR A 460 -17.05 17.13 -7.47
CA TYR A 460 -17.72 18.44 -7.47
C TYR A 460 -19.04 18.45 -6.72
N SER A 461 -19.50 17.30 -6.23
CA SER A 461 -20.80 17.15 -5.59
C SER A 461 -20.81 17.68 -4.15
N VAL A 462 -22.01 17.90 -3.61
CA VAL A 462 -22.19 18.27 -2.20
C VAL A 462 -21.73 17.13 -1.29
N GLU A 463 -22.04 15.89 -1.64
CA GLU A 463 -21.71 14.73 -0.82
C GLU A 463 -20.19 14.47 -0.77
N PHE A 464 -19.42 14.85 -1.79
CA PHE A 464 -17.96 14.83 -1.68
C PHE A 464 -17.43 15.89 -0.72
N LYS A 465 -18.03 17.10 -0.71
CA LYS A 465 -17.68 18.14 0.28
C LYS A 465 -17.99 17.68 1.71
N GLU A 466 -19.13 17.02 1.91
CA GLU A 466 -19.49 16.41 3.20
C GLU A 466 -18.53 15.30 3.61
N LEU A 467 -18.07 14.47 2.66
CA LEU A 467 -17.02 13.49 2.92
C LEU A 467 -15.70 14.16 3.35
N GLN A 468 -15.29 15.26 2.70
CA GLN A 468 -14.08 15.99 3.11
C GLN A 468 -14.22 16.55 4.53
N PHE A 469 -15.37 17.15 4.85
CA PHE A 469 -15.67 17.60 6.21
C PHE A 469 -15.63 16.45 7.22
N PHE A 470 -16.25 15.32 6.89
CA PHE A 470 -16.21 14.10 7.70
C PHE A 470 -14.78 13.64 7.99
N LYS A 471 -13.91 13.56 6.98
CA LYS A 471 -12.52 13.11 7.16
C LYS A 471 -11.72 14.08 8.03
N GLN A 472 -11.85 15.38 7.79
CA GLN A 472 -11.15 16.41 8.58
C GLN A 472 -11.60 16.40 10.05
N THR A 473 -12.91 16.33 10.29
CA THR A 473 -13.46 16.30 11.65
C THR A 473 -13.16 14.97 12.35
N THR A 474 -13.08 13.86 11.62
CA THR A 474 -12.63 12.57 12.17
C THR A 474 -11.23 12.67 12.78
N GLU A 475 -10.27 13.28 12.08
CA GLU A 475 -8.91 13.42 12.62
C GLU A 475 -8.88 14.35 13.85
N LYS A 476 -9.68 15.43 13.87
CA LYS A 476 -9.86 16.27 15.07
C LYS A 476 -10.43 15.48 16.25
N ILE A 477 -11.45 14.65 16.02
CA ILE A 477 -12.02 13.81 17.08
C ILE A 477 -10.98 12.82 17.61
N LYS A 478 -10.18 12.18 16.73
CA LYS A 478 -9.10 11.29 17.16
C LYS A 478 -8.07 12.01 18.02
N GLU A 479 -7.68 13.23 17.66
CA GLU A 479 -6.76 14.05 18.47
C GLU A 479 -7.36 14.38 19.84
N ILE A 480 -8.65 14.74 19.91
CA ILE A 480 -9.35 14.98 21.18
C ILE A 480 -9.34 13.73 22.05
N ILE A 481 -9.67 12.56 21.48
CA ILE A 481 -9.67 11.28 22.20
C ILE A 481 -8.26 10.96 22.71
N TRP A 482 -7.24 11.11 21.86
CA TRP A 482 -5.84 10.88 22.21
C TRP A 482 -5.38 11.75 23.37
N ASN A 483 -5.85 12.99 23.41
CA ASN A 483 -5.58 13.95 24.47
C ASN A 483 -6.54 13.81 25.66
N ASN A 484 -7.17 12.64 25.85
CA ASN A 484 -8.11 12.33 26.94
C ASN A 484 -9.27 13.32 27.06
N GLY A 485 -9.82 13.76 25.92
CA GLY A 485 -10.99 14.62 25.90
C GLY A 485 -10.74 16.02 26.46
N LYS A 486 -9.51 16.56 26.40
CA LYS A 486 -9.22 17.93 26.90
C LYS A 486 -9.91 19.04 26.12
N GLU A 487 -10.03 18.88 24.80
CA GLU A 487 -10.64 19.88 23.89
C GLU A 487 -12.05 19.44 23.46
N SER A 488 -12.93 20.38 23.12
CA SER A 488 -14.32 20.10 22.74
C SER A 488 -14.65 20.66 21.36
N LEU A 489 -15.43 19.91 20.59
CA LEU A 489 -16.09 20.43 19.39
C LEU A 489 -17.37 21.18 19.76
N SER A 490 -17.79 22.11 18.90
CA SER A 490 -19.08 22.79 19.09
C SER A 490 -20.24 21.81 18.86
N ASN A 491 -21.40 22.08 19.47
CA ASN A 491 -22.62 21.28 19.22
C ASN A 491 -23.04 21.32 17.74
N GLN A 492 -22.75 22.43 17.06
CA GLN A 492 -22.99 22.57 15.62
C GLN A 492 -22.09 21.62 14.81
N ASP A 493 -20.79 21.55 15.14
CA ASP A 493 -19.85 20.65 14.48
C ASP A 493 -20.20 19.18 14.72
N LEU A 494 -20.58 18.81 15.95
CA LEU A 494 -21.02 17.44 16.26
C LEU A 494 -22.29 17.06 15.49
N THR A 495 -23.24 17.99 15.40
CA THR A 495 -24.47 17.78 14.62
C THR A 495 -24.17 17.66 13.13
N HIS A 496 -23.31 18.53 12.58
CA HIS A 496 -22.89 18.45 11.18
C HIS A 496 -22.15 17.14 10.91
N PHE A 497 -21.24 16.73 11.79
CA PHE A 497 -20.50 15.47 11.66
C PHE A 497 -21.42 14.25 11.60
N SER A 498 -22.47 14.20 12.43
CA SER A 498 -23.46 13.11 12.36
C SER A 498 -24.21 13.05 11.03
N LYS A 499 -24.36 14.19 10.34
CA LYS A 499 -25.13 14.34 9.10
C LYS A 499 -24.27 14.24 7.84
N SER A 500 -22.96 14.42 7.95
CA SER A 500 -22.06 14.41 6.79
C SER A 500 -21.83 13.01 6.21
N ASN A 501 -21.97 11.97 7.03
CA ASN A 501 -21.88 10.57 6.58
C ASN A 501 -22.73 9.62 7.45
N PRO A 502 -24.07 9.77 7.46
CA PRO A 502 -24.94 9.16 8.48
C PRO A 502 -25.08 7.64 8.33
N GLN A 503 -24.88 7.12 7.11
CA GLN A 503 -24.96 5.67 6.85
C GLN A 503 -23.67 4.93 7.16
N TYR A 504 -22.59 5.66 7.47
CA TYR A 504 -21.33 5.05 7.82
C TYR A 504 -21.27 4.79 9.33
N TYR A 505 -21.15 3.52 9.72
CA TYR A 505 -21.10 3.12 11.13
C TYR A 505 -20.00 3.86 11.92
N PHE A 506 -18.88 4.17 11.25
CA PHE A 506 -17.72 4.81 11.84
C PHE A 506 -18.04 6.23 12.34
N THR A 507 -18.98 6.95 11.71
CA THR A 507 -19.47 8.26 12.19
C THR A 507 -19.95 8.16 13.63
N TRP A 508 -20.80 7.18 13.89
CA TRP A 508 -21.43 6.97 15.19
C TRP A 508 -20.46 6.35 16.19
N MET A 509 -19.55 5.48 15.74
CA MET A 509 -18.47 4.98 16.57
C MET A 509 -17.57 6.12 17.06
N MET A 510 -17.13 7.02 16.18
CA MET A 510 -16.28 8.16 16.52
C MET A 510 -16.98 9.13 17.49
N LEU A 511 -18.28 9.39 17.31
CA LEU A 511 -19.06 10.19 18.25
C LEU A 511 -19.18 9.49 19.61
N GLY A 512 -19.37 8.17 19.63
CA GLY A 512 -19.37 7.39 20.86
C GLY A 512 -18.04 7.49 21.60
N ASP A 513 -16.92 7.33 20.88
CA ASP A 513 -15.57 7.44 21.44
C ASP A 513 -15.29 8.86 21.96
N TYR A 514 -15.74 9.88 21.22
CA TYR A 514 -15.68 11.28 21.66
C TYR A 514 -16.39 11.48 23.00
N PHE A 515 -17.66 11.08 23.11
CA PHE A 515 -18.44 11.23 24.35
C PHE A 515 -17.86 10.38 25.49
N ASN A 516 -17.34 9.19 25.19
CA ASN A 516 -16.67 8.35 26.18
C ASN A 516 -15.42 9.02 26.75
N SER A 517 -14.59 9.64 25.89
CA SER A 517 -13.41 10.40 26.33
C SER A 517 -13.76 11.59 27.24
N LYS A 518 -15.00 12.08 27.15
CA LYS A 518 -15.57 13.14 27.97
C LYS A 518 -16.33 12.64 29.20
N GLN A 519 -16.31 11.32 29.46
CA GLN A 519 -17.06 10.67 30.52
C GLN A 519 -18.59 10.84 30.39
N GLN A 520 -19.09 11.17 29.20
CA GLN A 520 -20.50 11.30 28.87
C GLN A 520 -21.06 9.94 28.44
N TYR A 521 -21.01 8.96 29.36
CA TYR A 521 -21.24 7.54 29.06
C TYR A 521 -22.62 7.21 28.49
N ALA A 522 -23.68 7.88 28.95
CA ALA A 522 -25.04 7.66 28.42
C ALA A 522 -25.16 8.07 26.95
N GLN A 523 -24.53 9.19 26.57
CA GLN A 523 -24.46 9.64 25.18
C GLN A 523 -23.58 8.71 24.36
N ALA A 524 -22.43 8.29 24.89
CA ALA A 524 -21.54 7.34 24.22
C ALA A 524 -22.28 6.03 23.86
N ILE A 525 -22.99 5.43 24.83
CA ILE A 525 -23.80 4.21 24.60
C ILE A 525 -24.84 4.43 23.51
N PHE A 526 -25.52 5.59 23.51
CA PHE A 526 -26.51 5.91 22.48
C PHE A 526 -25.88 5.90 21.08
N GLN A 527 -24.72 6.54 20.91
CA GLN A 527 -24.04 6.57 19.60
C GLN A 527 -23.52 5.19 19.19
N TYR A 528 -22.92 4.40 20.10
CA TYR A 528 -22.49 3.03 19.79
C TYR A 528 -23.66 2.15 19.35
N LYS A 529 -24.84 2.30 19.96
CA LYS A 529 -26.06 1.60 19.55
C LYS A 529 -26.57 2.05 18.18
N LEU A 530 -26.33 3.29 17.76
CA LEU A 530 -26.59 3.72 16.39
C LEU A 530 -25.61 3.08 15.40
N ALA A 531 -24.32 3.01 15.74
CA ALA A 531 -23.32 2.33 14.92
C ALA A 531 -23.70 0.86 14.66
N LEU A 532 -24.14 0.13 15.69
CA LEU A 532 -24.55 -1.28 15.62
C LEU A 532 -25.79 -1.53 14.74
N LYS A 533 -26.54 -0.50 14.35
CA LYS A 533 -27.67 -0.63 13.40
C LYS A 533 -27.25 -0.54 11.94
N LEU A 534 -26.01 -0.16 11.67
CA LEU A 534 -25.48 0.10 10.33
C LEU A 534 -24.61 -1.06 9.83
N ASN A 535 -24.16 -0.95 8.57
CA ASN A 535 -23.31 -1.95 7.95
C ASN A 535 -21.88 -1.87 8.49
N ILE A 536 -21.54 -2.77 9.42
CA ILE A 536 -20.21 -2.86 10.01
C ILE A 536 -19.42 -3.94 9.26
N PRO A 537 -18.32 -3.58 8.56
CA PRO A 537 -17.60 -4.48 7.65
C PRO A 537 -16.84 -5.61 8.36
N ARG A 538 -16.46 -5.41 9.63
CA ARG A 538 -15.62 -6.36 10.38
C ARG A 538 -16.34 -6.88 11.60
N LYS A 539 -16.24 -8.18 11.83
CA LYS A 539 -16.82 -8.81 13.03
C LYS A 539 -16.18 -8.29 14.33
N ASN A 540 -14.89 -8.00 14.31
CA ASN A 540 -14.17 -7.48 15.48
C ASN A 540 -14.64 -6.09 15.90
N ASP A 541 -15.06 -5.24 14.96
CA ASP A 541 -15.58 -3.90 15.28
C ASP A 541 -16.94 -4.00 15.99
N ILE A 542 -17.76 -4.99 15.63
CA ILE A 542 -19.02 -5.29 16.33
C ILE A 542 -18.73 -5.73 17.78
N VAL A 543 -17.75 -6.62 17.98
CA VAL A 543 -17.35 -7.06 19.33
C VAL A 543 -16.80 -5.88 20.15
N ALA A 544 -15.93 -5.06 19.55
CA ALA A 544 -15.36 -3.88 20.20
C ALA A 544 -16.44 -2.88 20.62
N LEU A 545 -17.41 -2.57 19.76
CA LEU A 545 -18.54 -1.69 20.09
C LEU A 545 -19.37 -2.22 21.26
N ASN A 546 -19.67 -3.52 21.28
CA ASN A 546 -20.40 -4.13 22.40
C ASN A 546 -19.61 -4.06 23.72
N ASN A 547 -18.30 -4.29 23.68
CA ASN A 547 -17.44 -4.15 24.86
C ASN A 547 -17.42 -2.71 25.38
N ARG A 548 -17.27 -1.71 24.48
CA ARG A 548 -17.33 -0.28 24.86
C ARG A 548 -18.66 0.09 25.51
N ILE A 549 -19.79 -0.44 25.01
CA ILE A 549 -21.10 -0.24 25.63
C ILE A 549 -21.11 -0.79 27.05
N LYS A 550 -20.62 -2.02 27.25
CA LYS A 550 -20.57 -2.67 28.57
C LYS A 550 -19.70 -1.87 29.54
N GLU A 551 -18.51 -1.44 29.12
CA GLU A 551 -17.62 -0.60 29.93
C GLU A 551 -18.29 0.72 30.34
N CYS A 552 -18.98 1.39 29.42
CA CYS A 552 -19.74 2.60 29.73
C CYS A 552 -20.89 2.34 30.72
N GLN A 553 -21.58 1.19 30.63
CA GLN A 553 -22.64 0.82 31.56
C GLN A 553 -22.09 0.58 32.98
N GLU A 554 -20.96 -0.11 33.09
CA GLU A 554 -20.26 -0.31 34.36
C GLU A 554 -19.84 1.03 34.98
N LYS A 555 -19.45 2.02 34.17
CA LYS A 555 -19.10 3.38 34.63
C LYS A 555 -20.29 4.26 35.03
N ILE A 556 -21.51 3.94 34.61
CA ILE A 556 -22.72 4.64 35.04
C ILE A 556 -23.23 4.07 36.38
N ASN A 557 -23.04 2.77 36.58
CA ASN A 557 -23.52 2.05 37.75
C ASN A 557 -22.59 2.17 38.98
N ASN A 558 -21.34 2.59 38.77
CA ASN A 558 -20.37 2.93 39.82
C ASN A 558 -20.27 4.45 39.93
#